data_AF-A0A554P8P0-F1
#
_entry.id   AF-A0A554P8P0-F1
#
_cell.length_a   1.000
_cell.length_b   1.000
_cell.length_c   1.000
_cell.angle_alpha   90.00
_cell.angle_beta   90.00
_cell.angle_gamma   90.00
#
_symmetry.space_group_name_H-M   'P 1'
#
loop_
_entity.id
_entity.type
_entity.pdbx_description
1 polymer ?
#
loop_
_entity_poly.entity_id
_entity_poly.type
_entity_poly.pdbx_seq_one_letter_code
_entity_poly.pdbx_strand_id
1 'polypeptide(L)'
;MDYGKIETHERVRLTVEAMARQDFREVKRLLDSSPMETVEVHSLEYLNTFRMLPRVAALFELEMRGIALSIQVSDNQPPLMAQMAAAKEAWSRFCNEYDIEPEVLIATAGGHHPMVRQLLGWCCLPPDDELVNHWSGVFKMAATGEVLGERRH
;
A
#
# COMPACT_ATOMS: atom_id res chain seq x y z
N MET A 1 12.12 8.37 30.14
CA MET A 1 10.69 8.57 29.85
C MET A 1 9.95 7.37 30.42
N ASP A 2 8.83 7.59 31.11
CA ASP A 2 7.99 6.50 31.63
C ASP A 2 6.98 6.11 30.54
N TYR A 3 7.31 5.07 29.76
CA TYR A 3 6.51 4.66 28.62
C TYR A 3 5.11 4.11 28.99
N GLY A 4 4.91 3.71 30.25
CA GLY A 4 3.62 3.20 30.73
C GLY A 4 2.57 4.28 30.94
N LYS A 5 2.97 5.55 30.96
CA LYS A 5 2.07 6.71 31.18
C LYS A 5 1.87 7.56 29.91
N ILE A 6 2.35 7.08 28.78
CA ILE A 6 2.18 7.76 27.50
C ILE A 6 0.77 7.48 26.99
N GLU A 7 0.00 8.55 26.86
CA GLU A 7 -1.32 8.56 26.22
C GLU A 7 -1.26 8.03 24.78
N THR A 8 -2.33 7.39 24.31
CA THR A 8 -2.35 6.75 22.97
C THR A 8 -1.97 7.71 21.85
N HIS A 9 -2.50 8.94 21.84
CA HIS A 9 -2.18 9.92 20.81
C HIS A 9 -0.69 10.30 20.78
N GLU A 10 -0.08 10.46 21.94
CA GLU A 10 1.33 10.79 22.10
C GLU A 10 2.22 9.61 21.69
N ARG A 11 1.81 8.38 22.03
CA ARG A 11 2.47 7.15 21.60
C ARG A 11 2.49 7.04 20.08
N VAL A 12 1.37 7.33 19.42
CA VAL A 12 1.28 7.35 17.95
C VAL A 12 2.24 8.40 17.37
N ARG A 13 2.23 9.63 17.89
CA ARG A 13 3.15 10.69 17.43
C ARG A 13 4.62 10.27 17.55
N LEU A 14 5.02 9.77 18.72
CA LEU A 14 6.39 9.31 18.98
C LEU A 14 6.77 8.11 18.10
N THR A 15 5.83 7.22 17.83
CA THR A 15 6.05 6.07 16.94
C THR A 15 6.32 6.53 15.51
N VAL A 16 5.53 7.46 14.98
CA VAL A 16 5.74 8.03 13.65
C VAL A 16 7.10 8.73 13.55
N GLU A 17 7.48 9.51 14.57
CA GLU A 17 8.79 10.17 14.62
C GLU A 17 9.95 9.19 14.70
N ALA A 18 9.80 8.10 15.48
CA ALA A 18 10.80 7.05 15.57
C ALA A 18 10.95 6.31 14.23
N MET A 19 9.85 6.00 13.55
CA MET A 19 9.85 5.39 12.21
C MET A 19 10.54 6.30 11.19
N ALA A 20 10.25 7.60 11.19
CA ALA A 20 10.89 8.57 10.30
C ALA A 20 12.41 8.65 10.49
N ARG A 21 12.89 8.43 11.73
CA ARG A 21 14.32 8.33 12.07
C ARG A 21 14.90 6.92 11.93
N GLN A 22 14.10 5.95 11.48
CA GLN A 22 14.46 4.53 11.41
C GLN A 22 14.91 3.93 12.77
N ASP A 23 14.47 4.50 13.89
CA ASP A 23 14.74 3.98 15.23
C ASP A 23 13.74 2.88 15.60
N PHE A 24 13.94 1.70 15.01
CA PHE A 24 13.08 0.54 15.25
C PHE A 24 13.15 0.01 16.68
N ARG A 25 14.19 0.36 17.44
CA ARG A 25 14.28 0.01 18.87
C ARG A 25 13.30 0.82 19.68
N GLU A 26 13.18 2.11 19.39
CA GLU A 26 12.20 2.99 20.01
C GLU A 26 10.77 2.60 19.65
N VAL A 27 10.51 2.30 18.37
CA VAL A 27 9.20 1.77 17.93
C VAL A 27 8.82 0.54 18.74
N LYS A 28 9.75 -0.41 18.90
CA LYS A 28 9.50 -1.61 19.71
C LYS A 28 9.21 -1.29 21.18
N ARG A 29 9.94 -0.35 21.81
CA ARG A 29 9.67 0.08 23.19
C ARG A 29 8.27 0.69 23.34
N LEU A 30 7.86 1.52 22.40
CA LEU A 30 6.53 2.15 22.38
C LEU A 30 5.42 1.10 22.20
N LEU A 31 5.65 0.05 21.43
CA LEU A 31 4.69 -1.05 21.27
C LEU A 31 4.63 -1.96 22.51
N ASP A 32 5.78 -2.43 22.99
CA ASP A 32 5.87 -3.38 24.11
C ASP A 32 5.32 -2.79 25.43
N SER A 33 5.26 -1.46 25.54
CA SER A 33 4.72 -0.74 26.70
C SER A 33 3.26 -0.29 26.52
N SER A 34 2.62 -0.62 25.41
CA SER A 34 1.22 -0.27 25.17
C SER A 34 0.30 -1.20 25.97
N PRO A 35 -0.79 -0.69 26.56
CA PRO A 35 -1.82 -1.55 27.13
C PRO A 35 -2.32 -2.55 26.07
N MET A 36 -2.49 -3.81 26.48
CA MET A 36 -3.11 -4.83 25.65
C MET A 36 -4.62 -4.82 25.87
N GLU A 37 -5.37 -4.88 24.78
CA GLU A 37 -6.83 -4.97 24.79
C GLU A 37 -7.28 -6.29 24.16
N THR A 38 -8.39 -6.84 24.64
CA THR A 38 -9.04 -8.02 24.05
C THR A 38 -10.32 -7.57 23.37
N VAL A 39 -10.50 -7.98 22.11
CA VAL A 39 -11.69 -7.65 21.31
C VAL A 39 -12.29 -8.90 20.69
N GLU A 40 -13.61 -8.95 20.59
CA GLU A 40 -14.32 -9.95 19.81
C GLU A 40 -14.53 -9.43 18.39
N VAL A 41 -14.18 -10.24 17.41
CA VAL A 41 -14.31 -9.90 16.00
C VAL A 41 -14.86 -11.06 15.20
N HIS A 42 -15.59 -10.74 14.13
CA HIS A 42 -15.83 -11.71 13.07
C HIS A 42 -14.50 -12.02 12.35
N SER A 43 -14.38 -13.21 11.76
CA SER A 43 -13.17 -13.76 11.10
C SER A 43 -12.03 -12.76 10.89
N LEU A 44 -10.93 -12.94 11.62
CA LEU A 44 -9.73 -12.10 11.52
C LEU A 44 -9.19 -12.03 10.09
N GLU A 45 -9.19 -13.16 9.39
CA GLU A 45 -8.77 -13.24 7.99
C GLU A 45 -9.63 -12.35 7.10
N TYR A 46 -10.95 -12.42 7.26
CA TYR A 46 -11.88 -11.57 6.50
C TYR A 46 -11.62 -10.08 6.76
N LEU A 47 -11.53 -9.67 8.03
CA LEU A 47 -11.32 -8.26 8.37
C LEU A 47 -9.97 -7.73 7.89
N ASN A 48 -8.91 -8.54 8.01
CA ASN A 48 -7.57 -8.16 7.57
C ASN A 48 -7.53 -8.01 6.05
N THR A 49 -8.07 -8.99 5.31
CA THR A 49 -8.13 -8.94 3.84
C THR A 49 -8.99 -7.77 3.37
N PHE A 50 -10.18 -7.58 3.94
CA PHE A 50 -11.08 -6.48 3.58
C PHE A 50 -10.47 -5.09 3.83
N ARG A 51 -9.72 -4.90 4.92
CA ARG A 51 -9.02 -3.62 5.21
C ARG A 51 -7.79 -3.42 4.34
N MET A 52 -7.11 -4.50 4.00
CA MET A 52 -5.90 -4.49 3.18
C MET A 52 -6.19 -4.05 1.75
N LEU A 53 -7.24 -4.59 1.13
CA LEU A 53 -7.54 -4.40 -0.29
C LEU A 53 -7.67 -2.91 -0.69
N PRO A 54 -8.49 -2.07 0.00
CA PRO A 54 -8.57 -0.64 -0.30
C PRO A 54 -7.25 0.11 -0.06
N ARG A 55 -6.43 -0.33 0.90
CA ARG A 55 -5.11 0.28 1.15
C ARG A 55 -4.17 0.06 -0.03
N VAL A 56 -4.12 -1.15 -0.58
CA VAL A 56 -3.31 -1.43 -1.78
C VAL A 56 -3.86 -0.67 -2.99
N ALA A 57 -5.18 -0.60 -3.15
CA ALA A 57 -5.83 0.19 -4.20
C ALA A 57 -5.45 1.69 -4.14
N ALA A 58 -5.47 2.28 -2.94
CA ALA A 58 -5.09 3.67 -2.74
C ALA A 58 -3.61 3.92 -3.03
N LEU A 59 -2.73 2.99 -2.64
CA LEU A 59 -1.31 3.07 -2.97
C LEU A 59 -1.08 2.99 -4.48
N PHE A 60 -1.70 2.01 -5.15
CA PHE A 60 -1.59 1.87 -6.59
C PHE A 60 -2.02 3.15 -7.31
N GLU A 61 -3.17 3.71 -6.95
CA GLU A 61 -3.65 4.97 -7.55
C GLU A 61 -2.70 6.15 -7.28
N LEU A 62 -2.15 6.26 -6.06
CA LEU A 62 -1.20 7.32 -5.72
C LEU A 62 0.06 7.24 -6.59
N GLU A 63 0.63 6.04 -6.72
CA GLU A 63 1.80 5.79 -7.55
C GLU A 63 1.51 6.08 -9.03
N MET A 64 0.36 5.64 -9.54
CA MET A 64 -0.02 5.89 -10.94
C MET A 64 -0.19 7.39 -11.21
N ARG A 65 -0.71 8.17 -10.26
CA ARG A 65 -0.75 9.64 -10.37
C ARG A 65 0.65 10.23 -10.44
N GLY A 66 1.58 9.73 -9.62
CA GLY A 66 2.99 10.12 -9.66
C GLY A 66 3.61 9.88 -11.03
N ILE A 67 3.47 8.66 -11.57
CA ILE A 67 3.97 8.30 -12.90
C ILE A 67 3.32 9.17 -13.98
N ALA A 68 2.01 9.36 -13.91
CA ALA A 68 1.28 10.21 -14.86
C ALA A 68 1.82 11.65 -14.89
N LEU A 69 2.07 12.24 -13.72
CA LEU A 69 2.69 13.57 -13.61
C LEU A 69 4.12 13.56 -14.18
N SER A 70 4.91 12.53 -13.87
CA SER A 70 6.28 12.39 -14.39
C SER A 70 6.31 12.28 -15.92
N ILE A 71 5.34 11.59 -16.54
CA ILE A 71 5.25 11.48 -18.00
C ILE A 71 5.03 12.85 -18.64
N GLN A 72 4.19 13.69 -18.05
CA GLN A 72 3.88 15.02 -18.59
C GLN A 72 5.07 15.99 -18.58
N VAL A 73 6.04 15.78 -17.69
CA VAL A 73 7.20 16.68 -17.53
C VAL A 73 8.52 16.07 -18.00
N SER A 74 8.53 14.78 -18.37
CA SER A 74 9.74 14.06 -18.79
C SER A 74 9.90 14.07 -20.31
N ASP A 75 11.13 14.36 -20.77
CA ASP A 75 11.53 14.20 -22.17
C ASP A 75 11.75 12.73 -22.55
N ASN A 76 11.96 11.84 -21.56
CA ASN A 76 12.16 10.41 -21.75
C ASN A 76 10.96 9.63 -21.19
N GLN A 77 9.87 9.64 -21.95
CA GLN A 77 8.61 8.98 -21.60
C GLN A 77 8.61 7.44 -21.68
N PRO A 78 9.35 6.76 -22.58
CA PRO A 78 9.25 5.31 -22.73
C PRO A 78 9.48 4.48 -21.45
N PRO A 79 10.47 4.78 -20.59
CA PRO A 79 10.65 4.04 -19.33
C PRO A 79 9.48 4.22 -18.34
N LEU A 80 8.88 5.41 -18.29
CA LEU A 80 7.72 5.68 -17.43
C LEU A 80 6.47 4.97 -17.95
N MET A 81 6.30 4.92 -19.26
CA MET A 81 5.22 4.14 -19.88
C MET A 81 5.40 2.63 -19.63
N ALA A 82 6.63 2.13 -19.64
CA ALA A 82 6.93 0.73 -19.29
C ALA A 82 6.61 0.41 -17.82
N GLN A 83 6.94 1.32 -16.89
CA GLN A 83 6.51 1.22 -15.49
C GLN A 83 4.99 1.13 -15.36
N MET A 84 4.27 1.97 -16.11
CA MET A 84 2.80 1.96 -16.07
C MET A 84 2.19 0.68 -16.64
N ALA A 85 2.76 0.15 -17.73
CA ALA A 85 2.35 -1.15 -18.30
C ALA A 85 2.54 -2.29 -17.29
N ALA A 86 3.72 -2.36 -16.67
CA ALA A 86 4.05 -3.37 -15.69
C ALA A 86 3.18 -3.26 -14.42
N ALA A 87 2.93 -2.03 -13.94
CA ALA A 87 2.06 -1.79 -12.80
C ALA A 87 0.61 -2.22 -13.07
N LYS A 88 0.10 -1.95 -14.28
CA LYS A 88 -1.25 -2.38 -14.72
C LYS A 88 -1.39 -3.90 -14.73
N GLU A 89 -0.39 -4.60 -15.25
CA GLU A 89 -0.35 -6.06 -15.27
C GLU A 89 -0.28 -6.64 -13.85
N ALA A 90 0.63 -6.12 -13.02
CA ALA A 90 0.75 -6.51 -11.62
C ALA A 90 -0.56 -6.26 -10.84
N TRP A 91 -1.23 -5.13 -11.10
CA TRP A 91 -2.51 -4.79 -10.47
C TRP A 91 -3.60 -5.77 -10.86
N SER A 92 -3.66 -6.13 -12.14
CA SER A 92 -4.62 -7.12 -12.65
C SER A 92 -4.39 -8.49 -12.01
N ARG A 93 -3.12 -8.93 -11.89
CA ARG A 93 -2.76 -10.18 -11.18
C ARG A 93 -3.16 -10.14 -9.71
N PHE A 94 -2.83 -9.05 -9.01
CA PHE A 94 -3.19 -8.87 -7.62
C PHE A 94 -4.71 -8.93 -7.41
N CYS A 95 -5.50 -8.28 -8.25
CA CYS A 95 -6.96 -8.32 -8.14
C CYS A 95 -7.52 -9.73 -8.41
N ASN A 96 -6.94 -10.44 -9.39
CA ASN A 96 -7.32 -11.82 -9.71
C ASN A 96 -7.01 -12.81 -8.57
N GLU A 97 -5.98 -12.59 -7.76
CA GLU A 97 -5.70 -13.43 -6.57
C GLU A 97 -6.86 -13.43 -5.56
N TYR A 98 -7.74 -12.43 -5.61
CA TYR A 98 -8.91 -12.29 -4.75
C TYR A 98 -10.24 -12.43 -5.51
N ASP A 99 -10.22 -12.82 -6.78
CA ASP A 99 -11.39 -12.89 -7.65
C ASP A 99 -12.16 -11.55 -7.74
N ILE A 100 -11.43 -10.42 -7.77
CA ILE A 100 -12.01 -9.08 -7.87
C ILE A 100 -11.64 -8.44 -9.21
N GLU A 101 -12.62 -7.79 -9.84
CA GLU A 101 -12.37 -6.97 -11.03
C GLU A 101 -11.54 -5.72 -10.66
N PRO A 102 -10.46 -5.40 -11.39
CA PRO A 102 -9.59 -4.25 -11.10
C PRO A 102 -10.33 -2.92 -10.91
N GLU A 103 -11.35 -2.68 -11.74
CA GLU A 103 -12.17 -1.47 -11.71
C GLU A 103 -13.07 -1.39 -10.47
N VAL A 104 -13.50 -2.54 -9.94
CA VAL A 104 -14.29 -2.61 -8.70
C VAL A 104 -13.40 -2.27 -7.51
N LEU A 105 -12.21 -2.86 -7.44
CA LEU A 105 -11.31 -2.61 -6.32
C LEU A 105 -10.81 -1.17 -6.31
N ILE A 106 -10.43 -0.60 -7.47
CA ILE A 106 -9.95 0.78 -7.51
C ILE A 106 -11.04 1.80 -7.16
N ALA A 107 -12.32 1.50 -7.41
CA ALA A 107 -13.43 2.35 -7.00
C ALA A 107 -13.49 2.55 -5.47
N THR A 108 -13.00 1.59 -4.68
CA THR A 108 -12.91 1.72 -3.21
C THR A 108 -11.91 2.78 -2.77
N ALA A 109 -10.93 3.13 -3.62
CA ALA A 109 -9.97 4.21 -3.43
C ALA A 109 -10.43 5.54 -4.07
N GLY A 110 -11.69 5.62 -4.51
CA GLY A 110 -12.24 6.78 -5.24
C GLY A 110 -12.04 6.71 -6.76
N GLY A 111 -11.52 5.59 -7.28
CA GLY A 111 -11.32 5.35 -8.70
C GLY A 111 -10.07 6.01 -9.29
N HIS A 112 -9.78 5.67 -10.55
CA HIS A 112 -8.67 6.28 -11.28
C HIS A 112 -8.91 7.76 -11.56
N HIS A 113 -7.88 8.57 -11.30
CA HIS A 113 -7.82 9.94 -11.79
C HIS A 113 -7.92 9.95 -13.33
N PRO A 114 -8.63 10.92 -13.95
CA PRO A 114 -8.85 10.92 -15.40
C PRO A 114 -7.57 10.77 -16.24
N MET A 115 -6.49 11.45 -15.83
CA MET A 115 -5.20 11.34 -16.51
C MET A 115 -4.59 9.93 -16.42
N VAL A 116 -4.69 9.28 -15.25
CA VAL A 116 -4.22 7.89 -15.06
C VAL A 116 -5.02 6.96 -15.96
N ARG A 117 -6.35 7.09 -15.97
CA ARG A 117 -7.23 6.29 -16.82
C ARG A 117 -6.90 6.44 -18.30
N GLN A 118 -6.68 7.66 -18.75
CA GLN A 118 -6.32 7.97 -20.13
C GLN A 118 -4.98 7.33 -20.50
N LEU A 119 -3.94 7.53 -19.68
CA LEU A 119 -2.62 6.95 -19.92
C LEU A 119 -2.66 5.41 -19.89
N LEU A 120 -3.43 4.80 -18.97
CA LEU A 120 -3.55 3.33 -18.87
C LEU A 120 -4.28 2.74 -20.08
N GLY A 121 -5.19 3.51 -20.67
CA GLY A 121 -5.86 3.17 -21.93
C GLY A 121 -4.96 3.33 -23.16
N TRP A 122 -3.99 4.25 -23.10
CA TRP A 122 -3.02 4.48 -24.19
C TRP A 122 -1.74 3.67 -24.08
N CYS A 123 -1.47 3.12 -22.89
CA CYS A 123 -0.31 2.28 -22.68
C CYS A 123 -0.51 0.94 -23.37
N CYS A 124 0.09 0.81 -24.56
CA CYS A 124 0.09 -0.39 -25.39
C CYS A 124 1.43 -1.13 -25.36
N LEU A 125 2.34 -0.77 -24.45
CA LEU A 125 3.61 -1.45 -24.32
C LEU A 125 3.41 -2.83 -23.66
N PRO A 126 4.10 -3.88 -24.12
CA PRO A 126 4.12 -5.14 -23.40
C PRO A 126 4.73 -4.93 -22.01
N PRO A 127 4.16 -5.54 -20.96
CA PRO A 127 4.72 -5.42 -19.62
C PRO A 127 6.06 -6.16 -19.55
N ASP A 128 7.04 -5.53 -18.90
CA ASP A 128 8.32 -6.14 -18.57
C ASP A 128 8.18 -6.99 -17.29
N ASP A 129 8.60 -8.26 -17.34
CA ASP A 129 8.39 -9.20 -16.23
C ASP A 129 9.15 -8.82 -14.95
N GLU A 130 10.35 -8.23 -15.05
CA GLU A 130 11.10 -7.78 -13.88
C GLU A 130 10.37 -6.63 -13.18
N LEU A 131 9.85 -5.67 -13.95
CA LEU A 131 9.03 -4.59 -13.42
C LEU A 131 7.71 -5.09 -12.84
N VAL A 132 7.05 -6.07 -13.47
CA VAL A 132 5.82 -6.68 -12.92
C VAL A 132 6.09 -7.34 -11.58
N ASN A 133 7.21 -8.05 -11.45
CA ASN A 133 7.62 -8.67 -10.19
C ASN A 133 7.93 -7.61 -9.12
N HIS A 134 8.58 -6.50 -9.51
CA HIS A 134 8.80 -5.37 -8.62
C HIS A 134 7.48 -4.80 -8.08
N TRP A 135 6.51 -4.50 -8.95
CA TRP A 135 5.20 -3.98 -8.55
C TRP A 135 4.42 -4.96 -7.68
N SER A 136 4.46 -6.25 -8.01
CA SER A 136 3.86 -7.31 -7.19
C SER A 136 4.47 -7.35 -5.79
N GLY A 137 5.79 -7.11 -5.66
CA GLY A 137 6.48 -6.96 -4.38
C GLY A 137 6.00 -5.74 -3.58
N VAL A 138 5.81 -4.60 -4.24
CA VAL A 138 5.25 -3.38 -3.63
C VAL A 138 3.84 -3.64 -3.10
N PHE A 139 2.97 -4.30 -3.89
CA PHE A 139 1.62 -4.64 -3.44
C PHE A 139 1.63 -5.63 -2.29
N LYS A 140 2.51 -6.64 -2.29
CA LYS A 140 2.67 -7.56 -1.16
C LYS A 140 3.10 -6.84 0.10
N MET A 141 4.06 -5.92 0.02
CA MET A 141 4.48 -5.11 1.17
C MET A 141 3.35 -4.23 1.69
N ALA A 142 2.59 -3.61 0.80
CA ALA A 142 1.39 -2.86 1.16
C ALA A 142 0.27 -3.77 1.69
N ALA A 143 0.23 -5.04 1.27
CA ALA A 143 -0.77 -6.01 1.67
C ALA A 143 -0.50 -6.58 3.07
N THR A 144 0.76 -6.91 3.38
CA THR A 144 1.13 -7.43 4.70
C THR A 144 0.71 -6.46 5.78
N GLY A 145 0.90 -5.17 5.54
CA GLY A 145 0.49 -4.12 6.46
C GLY A 145 0.90 -4.40 7.89
N GLU A 146 2.01 -5.14 8.08
CA GLU A 146 2.40 -5.69 9.36
C GLU A 146 2.47 -4.53 10.34
N VAL A 147 1.44 -4.46 11.19
CA VAL A 147 1.45 -3.59 12.34
C VAL A 147 2.42 -4.27 13.27
N LEU A 148 3.63 -3.69 13.38
CA LEU A 148 4.60 -4.07 14.39
C LEU A 148 3.84 -4.25 15.72
N GLY A 149 3.90 -5.45 16.31
CA GLY A 149 3.22 -5.76 17.57
C GLY A 149 2.05 -6.74 17.49
N GLU A 150 1.54 -7.11 16.32
CA GLU A 150 0.55 -8.19 16.22
C GLU A 150 1.18 -9.56 16.52
N ARG A 151 0.88 -10.15 17.68
CA ARG A 151 1.07 -11.58 17.92
C ARG A 151 -0.18 -12.33 17.49
N ARG A 152 -0.07 -13.16 16.45
CA ARG A 152 -1.10 -14.13 16.09
C ARG A 152 -0.93 -15.34 17.01
N HIS A 153 -2.00 -15.71 17.72
CA HIS A 153 -2.07 -16.94 18.50
C HIS A 153 -2.33 -18.14 17.58
#